data_AF-A0A4S4EGM9-F1
#
_entry.id   AF-A0A4S4EGM9-F1
#
_cell.length_a   1.000
_cell.length_b   1.000
_cell.length_c   1.000
_cell.angle_alpha   90.00
_cell.angle_beta   90.00
_cell.angle_gamma   90.00
#
_symmetry.space_group_name_H-M   'P 1'
#
loop_
_entity.id
_entity.type
_entity.pdbx_description
1 polymer ?
#
loop_
_entity_poly.entity_id
_entity_poly.type
_entity_poly.pdbx_seq_one_letter_code
_entity_poly.pdbx_strand_id
1 'polypeptide(L)'
;MAEPMRRFGVGYALAMKKQESFIQASLVNLASERGIDLIRIDTEKPLLDQGPFDCVLHKMSGEDWKKQLEEYSVKNPNVLIIDSPDAIERLHNRISMLEVVTELDIQTQTETESFGIPKQIVIYDSVTLLDLNAWGGEGLKFPVIAKPLVADGSAKSHKMSLVFNQDGLNKLKPPIVLQEFVNHGGVIFKVYVVGDYVKCVKRKSLPDVSEEKLLTLEGSLSFSQVSNLTTRERNDDKYYKTLNLEDTEMPPQSFIADIARSLRRATKLHLFNFDVIRDTRIWNRYLIIDINYFPGYAKMPSYETVLTDFFWDVLNKKETGLDNVQVISCEKEARKLVGNNGCEVNDPVLPLSREETENPIQV
;
A
#
# COMPACT_ATOMS: atom_id res chain seq x y z
N MET A 1 -39.37 -19.69 -17.96
CA MET A 1 -38.66 -19.92 -16.70
C MET A 1 -37.35 -19.16 -16.82
N ALA A 2 -37.09 -18.18 -15.96
CA ALA A 2 -35.79 -17.51 -15.96
C ALA A 2 -34.73 -18.54 -15.55
N GLU A 3 -33.63 -18.65 -16.31
CA GLU A 3 -32.51 -19.47 -15.88
C GLU A 3 -32.07 -19.01 -14.48
N PRO A 4 -31.80 -19.94 -13.54
CA PRO A 4 -31.32 -19.55 -12.22
C PRO A 4 -30.02 -18.76 -12.40
N MET A 5 -30.00 -17.51 -11.92
CA MET A 5 -28.78 -16.72 -11.92
C MET A 5 -27.67 -17.53 -11.23
N ARG A 6 -26.58 -17.78 -11.95
CA ARG A 6 -25.38 -18.39 -11.37
C ARG A 6 -24.98 -17.58 -10.15
N ARG A 7 -24.79 -18.28 -9.03
CA ARG A 7 -24.28 -17.68 -7.79
C ARG A 7 -22.79 -17.95 -7.70
N PHE A 8 -22.03 -16.97 -7.22
CA PHE A 8 -20.60 -17.11 -7.01
C PHE A 8 -20.28 -17.40 -5.54
N GLY A 9 -19.44 -18.39 -5.28
CA GLY A 9 -18.93 -18.71 -3.95
C GLY A 9 -17.63 -17.96 -3.66
N VAL A 10 -17.67 -17.02 -2.70
CA VAL A 10 -16.48 -16.35 -2.17
C VAL A 10 -16.13 -16.94 -0.81
N GLY A 11 -15.16 -17.85 -0.78
CA GLY A 11 -14.60 -18.39 0.45
C GLY A 11 -13.76 -17.31 1.16
N TYR A 12 -13.97 -17.07 2.45
CA TYR A 12 -13.17 -16.13 3.23
C TYR A 12 -12.43 -16.78 4.40
N ALA A 13 -11.14 -16.50 4.50
CA ALA A 13 -10.26 -16.91 5.61
C ALA A 13 -9.65 -15.67 6.28
N LEU A 14 -10.21 -15.28 7.43
CA LEU A 14 -9.81 -14.08 8.16
C LEU A 14 -9.67 -14.39 9.66
N ALA A 15 -8.77 -13.72 10.37
CA ALA A 15 -8.73 -13.80 11.83
C ALA A 15 -10.06 -13.36 12.46
N MET A 16 -10.44 -13.95 13.59
CA MET A 16 -11.75 -13.75 14.26
C MET A 16 -12.10 -12.28 14.44
N LYS A 17 -11.17 -11.48 14.98
CA LYS A 17 -11.36 -10.03 15.16
C LYS A 17 -11.68 -9.30 13.84
N LYS A 18 -11.08 -9.73 12.73
CA LYS A 18 -11.35 -9.13 11.42
C LYS A 18 -12.72 -9.56 10.91
N GLN A 19 -13.08 -10.84 11.04
CA GLN A 19 -14.43 -11.36 10.70
C GLN A 19 -15.51 -10.54 11.43
N GLU A 20 -15.40 -10.41 12.75
CA GLU A 20 -16.34 -9.66 13.59
C GLU A 20 -16.47 -8.19 13.23
N SER A 21 -15.43 -7.59 12.64
CA SER A 21 -15.45 -6.18 12.23
C SER A 21 -15.87 -5.97 10.78
N PHE A 22 -15.67 -6.95 9.90
CA PHE A 22 -15.74 -6.79 8.44
C PHE A 22 -16.88 -7.59 7.80
N ILE A 23 -17.08 -8.85 8.23
CA ILE A 23 -18.15 -9.72 7.71
C ILE A 23 -19.43 -9.46 8.51
N GLN A 24 -19.99 -8.25 8.34
CA GLN A 24 -21.27 -7.88 8.96
C GLN A 24 -22.45 -8.53 8.22
N ALA A 25 -23.57 -8.71 8.92
CA ALA A 25 -24.80 -9.21 8.30
C ALA A 25 -25.25 -8.35 7.11
N SER A 26 -25.04 -7.02 7.16
CA SER A 26 -25.30 -6.09 6.07
C SER A 26 -24.51 -6.45 4.80
N LEU A 27 -23.21 -6.74 4.93
CA LEU A 27 -22.36 -7.15 3.82
C LEU A 27 -22.82 -8.49 3.24
N VAL A 28 -23.10 -9.47 4.11
CA VAL A 28 -23.54 -10.81 3.68
C VAL A 28 -24.85 -10.73 2.90
N ASN A 29 -25.82 -9.97 3.40
CA ASN A 29 -27.11 -9.79 2.72
C ASN A 29 -26.94 -9.08 1.37
N LEU A 30 -26.17 -7.99 1.33
CA LEU A 30 -25.95 -7.23 0.11
C LEU A 30 -25.21 -8.06 -0.96
N ALA A 31 -24.22 -8.85 -0.57
CA ALA A 31 -23.55 -9.78 -1.46
C ALA A 31 -24.52 -10.84 -2.01
N SER A 32 -25.36 -11.41 -1.13
CA SER A 32 -26.32 -12.45 -1.50
C SER A 32 -27.40 -11.96 -2.48
N GLU A 33 -27.89 -10.73 -2.29
CA GLU A 33 -28.82 -10.05 -3.20
C GLU A 33 -28.21 -9.86 -4.59
N ARG A 34 -26.88 -9.75 -4.66
CA ARG A 34 -26.12 -9.68 -5.92
C ARG A 34 -25.60 -11.04 -6.38
N GLY A 35 -26.13 -12.16 -5.87
CA GLY A 35 -25.74 -13.50 -6.32
C GLY A 35 -24.37 -13.96 -5.83
N ILE A 36 -23.85 -13.39 -4.74
CA ILE A 36 -22.54 -13.74 -4.16
C ILE A 36 -22.75 -14.33 -2.77
N ASP A 37 -22.28 -15.56 -2.58
CA ASP A 37 -22.31 -16.26 -1.31
C ASP A 37 -20.96 -16.11 -0.59
N LEU A 38 -20.94 -15.39 0.53
CA LEU A 38 -19.76 -15.28 1.39
C LEU A 38 -19.69 -16.48 2.34
N ILE A 39 -18.72 -17.36 2.12
CA ILE A 39 -18.62 -18.65 2.80
C ILE A 39 -17.38 -18.64 3.71
N ARG A 40 -17.58 -18.89 5.02
CA ARG A 40 -16.45 -18.97 5.94
C ARG A 40 -15.63 -20.22 5.64
N ILE A 41 -14.32 -20.05 5.46
CA ILE A 41 -13.36 -21.16 5.41
C ILE A 41 -12.98 -21.55 6.85
N ASP A 42 -13.02 -22.84 7.13
CA ASP A 42 -12.51 -23.45 8.36
C ASP A 42 -11.00 -23.67 8.21
N THR A 43 -10.20 -22.86 8.90
CA THR A 43 -8.72 -22.91 8.81
C THR A 43 -8.12 -24.14 9.49
N GLU A 44 -8.90 -24.91 10.23
CA GLU A 44 -8.48 -26.16 10.87
C GLU A 44 -8.66 -27.38 9.95
N LYS A 45 -9.24 -27.19 8.76
CA LYS A 45 -9.43 -28.24 7.76
C LYS A 45 -8.68 -27.90 6.48
N PRO A 46 -8.27 -28.91 5.68
CA PRO A 46 -7.66 -28.66 4.37
C PRO A 46 -8.57 -27.79 3.50
N LEU A 47 -8.01 -26.74 2.88
CA LEU A 47 -8.76 -25.85 1.99
C LEU A 47 -9.38 -26.59 0.79
N LEU A 48 -8.69 -27.62 0.29
CA LEU A 48 -9.12 -28.45 -0.85
C LEU A 48 -10.47 -29.14 -0.65
N ASP A 49 -10.82 -29.44 0.60
CA ASP A 49 -12.03 -30.20 0.92
C ASP A 49 -13.26 -29.30 1.15
N GLN A 50 -13.09 -27.98 1.04
CA GLN A 50 -14.11 -26.99 1.40
C GLN A 50 -14.72 -26.26 0.20
N GLY A 51 -14.13 -26.48 -0.99
CA GLY A 51 -14.61 -25.90 -2.24
C GLY A 51 -15.84 -26.59 -2.84
N PRO A 52 -16.24 -26.22 -4.06
CA PRO A 52 -15.56 -25.25 -4.93
C PRO A 52 -15.83 -23.79 -4.52
N PHE A 53 -14.81 -22.94 -4.65
CA PHE A 53 -14.95 -21.48 -4.56
C PHE A 53 -14.59 -20.85 -5.91
N ASP A 54 -15.34 -19.82 -6.32
CA ASP A 54 -14.95 -18.98 -7.45
C ASP A 54 -13.86 -17.98 -7.04
N CYS A 55 -13.84 -17.58 -5.77
CA CYS A 55 -12.85 -16.69 -5.18
C CYS A 55 -12.51 -17.07 -3.73
N VAL A 56 -11.24 -16.96 -3.36
CA VAL A 56 -10.74 -17.05 -1.98
C VAL A 56 -10.23 -15.68 -1.55
N LEU A 57 -10.97 -15.05 -0.64
CA LEU A 57 -10.57 -13.84 0.06
C LEU A 57 -9.84 -14.21 1.33
N HIS A 58 -8.63 -13.70 1.56
CA HIS A 58 -7.90 -14.07 2.77
C HIS A 58 -7.13 -12.92 3.41
N LYS A 59 -6.86 -13.09 4.71
CA LYS A 59 -5.89 -12.29 5.46
C LYS A 59 -5.32 -13.15 6.58
N MET A 60 -4.75 -14.27 6.18
CA MET A 60 -4.04 -15.19 7.06
C MET A 60 -2.55 -15.15 6.69
N SER A 61 -1.69 -15.31 7.68
CA SER A 61 -0.24 -15.34 7.52
C SER A 61 0.28 -16.75 7.84
N GLY A 62 1.48 -17.06 7.37
CA GLY A 62 2.16 -18.32 7.68
C GLY A 62 2.32 -19.22 6.45
N GLU A 63 3.41 -19.99 6.46
CA GLU A 63 3.81 -20.83 5.33
C GLU A 63 2.78 -21.92 5.01
N ASP A 64 2.18 -22.51 6.05
CA ASP A 64 1.16 -23.54 5.89
C ASP A 64 -0.06 -23.02 5.12
N TRP A 65 -0.48 -21.79 5.39
CA TRP A 65 -1.61 -21.17 4.67
C TRP A 65 -1.23 -20.82 3.23
N LYS A 66 -0.02 -20.28 3.01
CA LYS A 66 0.51 -19.99 1.66
C LYS A 66 0.51 -21.26 0.81
N LYS A 67 1.03 -22.36 1.36
CA LYS A 67 1.04 -23.67 0.69
C LYS A 67 -0.37 -24.19 0.37
N GLN A 68 -1.32 -24.05 1.30
CA GLN A 68 -2.71 -24.44 1.04
C GLN A 68 -3.35 -23.64 -0.10
N LEU A 69 -3.08 -22.33 -0.19
CA LEU A 69 -3.55 -21.50 -1.29
C LEU A 69 -2.94 -21.92 -2.63
N GLU A 70 -1.64 -22.21 -2.67
CA GLU A 70 -0.94 -22.69 -3.86
C GLU A 70 -1.50 -24.04 -4.33
N GLU A 71 -1.63 -25.02 -3.43
CA GLU A 71 -2.23 -26.33 -3.73
C GLU A 71 -3.67 -26.20 -4.24
N TYR A 72 -4.46 -25.30 -3.63
CA TYR A 72 -5.83 -25.03 -4.06
C TYR A 72 -5.89 -24.40 -5.45
N SER A 73 -5.00 -23.44 -5.74
CA SER A 73 -4.93 -22.76 -7.05
C SER A 73 -4.55 -23.73 -8.17
N VAL A 74 -3.59 -24.64 -7.91
CA VAL A 74 -3.17 -25.66 -8.89
C VAL A 74 -4.32 -26.61 -9.23
N LYS A 75 -5.09 -27.05 -8.22
CA LYS A 75 -6.23 -27.95 -8.44
C LYS A 75 -7.47 -27.24 -8.99
N ASN A 76 -7.59 -25.93 -8.78
CA ASN A 76 -8.71 -25.11 -9.22
C ASN A 76 -8.17 -23.90 -10.01
N PRO A 77 -7.71 -24.07 -11.27
CA PRO A 77 -7.09 -22.99 -12.04
C PRO A 77 -8.02 -21.79 -12.27
N ASN A 78 -9.33 -22.01 -12.15
CA ASN A 78 -10.37 -21.00 -12.27
C ASN A 78 -10.77 -20.37 -10.92
N VAL A 79 -10.03 -20.57 -9.83
CA VAL A 79 -10.24 -19.80 -8.58
C VAL A 79 -9.52 -18.44 -8.67
N LEU A 80 -10.10 -17.38 -8.11
CA LEU A 80 -9.39 -16.12 -7.85
C LEU A 80 -8.85 -16.12 -6.41
N ILE A 81 -7.59 -15.75 -6.19
CA ILE A 81 -7.04 -15.57 -4.84
C ILE A 81 -6.81 -14.09 -4.61
N ILE A 82 -7.57 -13.51 -3.68
CA ILE A 82 -7.55 -12.08 -3.36
C ILE A 82 -6.92 -11.89 -1.97
N ASP A 83 -5.69 -11.38 -1.84
CA ASP A 83 -4.70 -11.10 -2.91
C ASP A 83 -3.63 -12.21 -2.95
N SER A 84 -2.84 -12.31 -4.01
CA SER A 84 -1.77 -13.33 -4.08
C SER A 84 -0.78 -13.20 -2.91
N PRO A 85 -0.35 -14.31 -2.26
CA PRO A 85 0.62 -14.28 -1.17
C PRO A 85 1.90 -13.50 -1.50
N ASP A 86 2.43 -13.66 -2.71
CA ASP A 86 3.66 -12.98 -3.15
C ASP A 86 3.50 -11.46 -3.25
N ALA A 87 2.33 -10.97 -3.67
CA ALA A 87 2.04 -9.53 -3.68
C ALA A 87 1.95 -8.96 -2.26
N ILE A 88 1.38 -9.74 -1.34
CA ILE A 88 1.24 -9.35 0.08
C ILE A 88 2.61 -9.28 0.76
N GLU A 89 3.50 -10.23 0.47
CA GLU A 89 4.82 -10.34 1.08
C GLU A 89 5.69 -9.09 0.88
N ARG A 90 5.53 -8.39 -0.25
CA ARG A 90 6.19 -7.10 -0.52
C ARG A 90 5.90 -6.03 0.54
N LEU A 91 4.76 -6.12 1.23
CA LEU A 91 4.36 -5.18 2.29
C LEU A 91 4.76 -5.63 3.70
N HIS A 92 5.34 -6.82 3.90
CA HIS A 92 5.75 -7.29 5.23
C HIS A 92 7.02 -6.61 5.76
N ASN A 93 7.78 -5.94 4.90
CA ASN A 93 8.98 -5.19 5.26
C ASN A 93 8.76 -3.70 5.00
N ARG A 94 8.95 -2.85 6.02
CA ARG A 94 8.70 -1.40 5.92
C ARG A 94 9.62 -0.67 4.94
N ILE A 95 10.75 -1.28 4.58
CA ILE A 95 11.67 -0.76 3.57
C ILE A 95 11.02 -0.95 2.20
N SER A 96 10.84 -2.20 1.78
CA SER A 96 10.25 -2.56 0.48
C SER A 96 8.85 -1.97 0.29
N MET A 97 8.09 -1.83 1.37
CA MET A 97 6.77 -1.22 1.38
C MET A 97 6.77 0.22 0.84
N LEU A 98 7.79 1.02 1.14
CA LEU A 98 7.86 2.42 0.70
C LEU A 98 8.81 2.62 -0.47
N GLU A 99 9.74 1.71 -0.73
CA GLU A 99 10.55 1.69 -1.95
C GLU A 99 9.67 1.69 -3.20
N VAL A 100 8.56 0.94 -3.19
CA VAL A 100 7.60 0.94 -4.31
C VAL A 100 7.09 2.33 -4.67
N VAL A 101 7.04 3.26 -3.71
CA VAL A 101 6.61 4.65 -3.94
C VAL A 101 7.68 5.42 -4.71
N THR A 102 8.96 5.14 -4.45
CA THR A 102 10.09 5.81 -5.11
C THR A 102 10.27 5.39 -6.56
N GLU A 103 9.73 4.23 -6.93
CA GLU A 103 9.74 3.69 -8.29
C GLU A 103 8.56 4.17 -9.14
N LEU A 104 7.59 4.87 -8.56
CA LEU A 104 6.42 5.35 -9.29
C LEU A 104 6.78 6.53 -10.19
N ASP A 105 6.67 6.33 -11.49
CA ASP A 105 6.66 7.42 -12.47
C ASP A 105 5.21 7.84 -12.74
N ILE A 106 4.73 8.87 -12.03
CA ILE A 106 3.41 9.45 -12.24
C ILE A 106 3.60 10.75 -13.00
N GLN A 107 3.26 10.72 -14.29
CA GLN A 107 3.02 11.93 -15.05
C GLN A 107 1.72 12.54 -14.54
N THR A 108 1.81 13.40 -13.54
CA THR A 108 0.66 14.12 -13.02
C THR A 108 0.15 15.06 -14.11
N GLN A 109 -1.17 15.09 -14.32
CA GLN A 109 -1.78 16.00 -15.29
C GLN A 109 -1.63 17.48 -14.87
N THR A 110 -1.27 17.71 -13.61
CA THR A 110 -1.05 19.00 -12.97
C THR A 110 0.40 19.09 -12.53
N GLU A 111 1.10 20.15 -12.95
CA GLU A 111 2.50 20.43 -12.56
C GLU A 111 2.62 20.91 -11.10
N THR A 112 1.50 20.99 -10.36
CA THR A 112 1.41 21.70 -9.08
C THR A 112 1.56 20.80 -7.85
N GLU A 113 1.20 19.52 -7.93
CA GLU A 113 1.28 18.58 -6.81
C GLU A 113 2.52 17.68 -6.92
N SER A 114 3.15 17.44 -5.77
CA SER A 114 4.25 16.49 -5.65
C SER A 114 3.94 15.43 -4.61
N PHE A 115 4.43 14.22 -4.82
CA PHE A 115 4.40 13.15 -3.81
C PHE A 115 5.80 12.59 -3.56
N GLY A 116 5.93 11.86 -2.47
CA GLY A 116 7.14 11.09 -2.15
C GLY A 116 7.00 10.37 -0.82
N ILE A 117 8.13 10.04 -0.23
CA ILE A 117 8.22 9.48 1.13
C ILE A 117 9.11 10.38 1.99
N PRO A 118 8.91 10.45 3.31
CA PRO A 118 9.88 11.10 4.19
C PRO A 118 11.21 10.35 4.15
N LYS A 119 12.31 11.06 4.40
CA LYS A 119 13.64 10.43 4.49
C LYS A 119 13.62 9.36 5.58
N GLN A 120 14.17 8.20 5.30
CA GLN A 120 14.22 7.09 6.24
C GLN A 120 15.49 6.27 6.09
N ILE A 121 15.92 5.67 7.19
CA ILE A 121 17.05 4.72 7.25
C ILE A 121 16.66 3.49 8.04
N VAL A 122 17.42 2.42 7.83
CA VAL A 122 17.23 1.13 8.51
C VAL A 122 18.35 0.94 9.50
N ILE A 123 17.98 0.59 10.71
CA ILE A 123 18.92 0.30 11.79
C ILE A 123 18.72 -1.13 12.22
N TYR A 124 19.71 -1.98 11.96
CA TYR A 124 19.68 -3.41 12.28
C TYR A 124 20.17 -3.71 13.69
N ASP A 125 21.07 -2.89 14.22
CA ASP A 125 21.77 -3.13 15.48
C ASP A 125 21.94 -1.84 16.30
N SER A 126 22.23 -2.01 17.59
CA SER A 126 22.36 -0.89 18.53
C SER A 126 23.62 -0.04 18.33
N VAL A 127 24.66 -0.56 17.67
CA VAL A 127 25.89 0.21 17.40
C VAL A 127 25.60 1.26 16.34
N THR A 128 24.99 0.84 15.22
CA THR A 128 24.56 1.72 14.13
C THR A 128 23.49 2.73 14.59
N LEU A 129 22.65 2.35 15.56
CA LEU A 129 21.65 3.25 16.13
C LEU A 129 22.27 4.47 16.83
N LEU A 130 23.38 4.27 17.53
CA LEU A 130 23.99 5.29 18.38
C LEU A 130 25.08 6.09 17.66
N ASP A 131 25.57 5.60 16.51
CA ASP A 131 26.51 6.33 15.66
C ASP A 131 25.76 7.18 14.62
N LEU A 132 25.52 8.45 14.94
CA LEU A 132 24.91 9.42 14.03
C LEU A 132 25.70 9.60 12.72
N ASN A 133 27.03 9.39 12.74
CA ASN A 133 27.84 9.50 11.53
C ASN A 133 27.57 8.33 10.58
N ALA A 134 27.13 7.18 11.11
CA ALA A 134 26.74 6.02 10.32
C ALA A 134 25.41 6.21 9.56
N TRP A 135 24.66 7.29 9.83
CA TRP A 135 23.38 7.57 9.15
C TRP A 135 23.57 8.15 7.73
N GLY A 136 24.82 8.44 7.34
CA GLY A 136 25.22 8.85 5.99
C GLY A 136 24.92 10.32 5.65
N GLY A 137 25.82 10.94 4.86
CA GLY A 137 25.64 12.24 4.20
C GLY A 137 25.05 13.36 5.06
N GLU A 138 23.77 13.69 4.81
CA GLU A 138 23.05 14.75 5.54
C GLU A 138 22.32 14.28 6.82
N GLY A 139 22.38 12.99 7.18
CA GLY A 139 21.71 12.41 8.36
C GLY A 139 20.18 12.56 8.35
N LEU A 140 19.49 11.98 9.34
CA LEU A 140 18.08 12.29 9.59
C LEU A 140 17.95 13.49 10.52
N LYS A 141 16.95 14.34 10.29
CA LYS A 141 16.62 15.46 11.17
C LYS A 141 15.59 15.04 12.21
N PHE A 142 15.85 15.41 13.46
CA PHE A 142 14.86 15.25 14.52
C PHE A 142 13.67 16.21 14.33
N PRO A 143 12.46 15.80 14.75
CA PRO A 143 12.15 14.51 15.36
C PRO A 143 12.03 13.38 14.31
N VAL A 144 12.26 12.14 14.73
CA VAL A 144 12.10 10.95 13.88
C VAL A 144 11.08 9.99 14.48
N ILE A 145 10.31 9.31 13.63
CA ILE A 145 9.46 8.20 14.02
C ILE A 145 10.29 6.90 13.91
N ALA A 146 10.44 6.21 15.05
CA ALA A 146 10.94 4.86 15.11
C ALA A 146 9.81 3.85 14.91
N LYS A 147 10.05 2.91 14.00
CA LYS A 147 9.09 1.93 13.47
C LYS A 147 9.73 0.53 13.52
N PRO A 148 9.07 -0.51 14.04
CA PRO A 148 9.57 -1.89 13.89
C PRO A 148 9.76 -2.23 12.41
N LEU A 149 10.85 -2.92 12.05
CA LEU A 149 11.13 -3.25 10.65
C LEU A 149 10.05 -4.17 10.03
N VAL A 150 9.56 -5.13 10.83
CA VAL A 150 8.50 -6.06 10.45
C VAL A 150 7.14 -5.36 10.49
N ALA A 151 6.36 -5.48 9.41
CA ALA A 151 5.02 -4.91 9.22
C ALA A 151 3.97 -6.00 8.91
N ASP A 152 3.90 -7.02 9.77
CA ASP A 152 3.00 -8.18 9.62
C ASP A 152 1.60 -7.96 10.21
N GLY A 153 1.31 -6.78 10.76
CA GLY A 153 0.04 -6.47 11.43
C GLY A 153 -0.10 -7.07 12.84
N SER A 154 0.96 -7.67 13.39
CA SER A 154 1.01 -8.12 14.78
C SER A 154 1.01 -6.92 15.74
N ALA A 155 0.59 -7.13 16.99
CA ALA A 155 0.66 -6.08 18.02
C ALA A 155 2.09 -5.53 18.22
N LYS A 156 3.12 -6.36 17.98
CA LYS A 156 4.53 -5.97 18.07
C LYS A 156 4.94 -5.03 16.93
N SER A 157 4.43 -5.24 15.71
CA SER A 157 4.68 -4.37 14.54
C SER A 157 4.13 -2.94 14.71
N HIS A 158 3.23 -2.72 15.65
CA HIS A 158 2.58 -1.43 15.89
C HIS A 158 3.23 -0.59 17.01
N LYS A 159 4.28 -1.08 17.71
CA LYS A 159 4.94 -0.27 18.75
C LYS A 159 5.88 0.76 18.12
N MET A 160 5.41 2.01 17.99
CA MET A 160 6.17 3.12 17.41
C MET A 160 6.61 4.11 18.49
N SER A 161 7.59 4.95 18.16
CA SER A 161 8.04 6.02 19.06
C SER A 161 8.44 7.26 18.28
N LEU A 162 7.99 8.43 18.73
CA LEU A 162 8.45 9.72 18.23
C LEU A 162 9.65 10.13 19.08
N VAL A 163 10.81 10.24 18.44
CA VAL A 163 12.09 10.50 19.07
C VAL A 163 12.48 11.94 18.80
N PHE A 164 12.74 12.71 19.85
CA PHE A 164 13.00 14.15 19.73
C PHE A 164 14.48 14.49 19.65
N ASN A 165 15.35 13.61 20.15
CA ASN A 165 16.79 13.81 20.23
C ASN A 165 17.55 12.49 20.35
N GLN A 166 18.88 12.59 20.39
CA GLN A 166 19.78 11.43 20.49
C GLN A 166 19.51 10.55 21.71
N ASP A 167 19.20 11.15 22.86
CA ASP A 167 18.95 10.41 24.11
C ASP A 167 17.72 9.51 24.02
N GLY A 168 16.74 9.90 23.19
CA GLY A 168 15.55 9.09 22.92
C GLY A 168 15.84 7.80 22.15
N LEU A 169 16.94 7.73 21.40
CA LEU A 169 17.33 6.53 20.65
C LEU A 169 17.76 5.38 21.57
N ASN A 170 18.36 5.69 22.73
CA ASN A 170 18.87 4.71 23.70
C ASN A 170 17.81 3.70 24.18
N LYS A 171 16.52 4.05 24.06
CA LYS A 171 15.39 3.22 24.51
C LYS A 171 14.83 2.31 23.42
N LEU A 172 15.29 2.47 22.19
CA LEU A 172 14.79 1.71 21.04
C LEU A 172 15.51 0.36 20.94
N LYS A 173 14.81 -0.61 20.33
CA LYS A 173 15.34 -1.96 20.11
C LYS A 173 15.28 -2.27 18.62
N PRO A 174 16.43 -2.24 17.91
CA PRO A 174 16.54 -2.72 16.54
C PRO A 174 16.08 -4.19 16.39
N PRO A 175 15.67 -4.63 15.18
CA PRO A 175 15.69 -3.88 13.92
C PRO A 175 14.52 -2.90 13.79
N ILE A 176 14.83 -1.67 13.39
CA ILE A 176 13.86 -0.57 13.24
C ILE A 176 14.12 0.24 11.96
N VAL A 177 13.08 0.91 11.50
CA VAL A 177 13.15 2.02 10.55
C VAL A 177 13.06 3.32 11.33
N LEU A 178 13.98 4.24 11.10
CA LEU A 178 13.88 5.63 11.52
C LEU A 178 13.42 6.46 10.32
N GLN A 179 12.32 7.17 10.45
CA GLN A 179 11.74 8.00 9.39
C GLN A 179 11.57 9.43 9.92
N GLU A 180 11.96 10.44 9.15
CA GLU A 180 11.78 11.84 9.55
C GLU A 180 10.30 12.15 9.82
N PHE A 181 10.06 12.83 10.95
CA PHE A 181 8.74 13.37 11.24
C PHE A 181 8.56 14.69 10.49
N VAL A 182 7.50 14.77 9.69
CA VAL A 182 7.14 15.98 8.96
C VAL A 182 5.87 16.55 9.58
N ASN A 183 5.91 17.81 10.01
CA ASN A 183 4.73 18.53 10.48
C ASN A 183 3.65 18.54 9.38
N HIS A 184 2.42 18.21 9.75
CA HIS A 184 1.32 17.93 8.83
C HIS A 184 -0.04 18.40 9.36
N GLY A 185 -0.05 19.34 10.31
CA GLY A 185 -1.26 19.95 10.85
C GLY A 185 -2.10 18.99 11.68
N GLY A 186 -1.54 17.86 12.13
CA GLY A 186 -2.28 16.85 12.90
C GLY A 186 -3.32 16.08 12.09
N VAL A 187 -3.27 16.11 10.75
CA VAL A 187 -4.22 15.40 9.87
C VAL A 187 -3.53 14.45 8.93
N ILE A 188 -4.02 13.21 8.90
CA ILE A 188 -3.59 12.18 7.95
C ILE A 188 -4.73 11.82 7.01
N PHE A 189 -4.40 11.69 5.73
CA PHE A 189 -5.31 11.26 4.67
C PHE A 189 -5.14 9.75 4.47
N LYS A 190 -6.17 9.00 4.84
CA LYS A 190 -6.19 7.55 4.66
C LYS A 190 -6.88 7.24 3.34
N VAL A 191 -6.13 6.69 2.39
CA VAL A 191 -6.61 6.37 1.04
C VAL A 191 -6.86 4.87 0.94
N TYR A 192 -8.12 4.48 1.01
CA TYR A 192 -8.56 3.10 0.80
C TYR A 192 -8.65 2.80 -0.68
N VAL A 193 -8.15 1.62 -1.08
CA VAL A 193 -8.19 1.11 -2.45
C VAL A 193 -8.91 -0.23 -2.43
N VAL A 194 -9.91 -0.39 -3.29
CA VAL A 194 -10.64 -1.66 -3.52
C VAL A 194 -10.74 -1.85 -5.02
N GLY A 195 -9.79 -2.59 -5.60
CA GLY A 195 -9.67 -2.71 -7.04
C GLY A 195 -9.44 -1.34 -7.70
N ASP A 196 -10.40 -0.89 -8.52
CA ASP A 196 -10.38 0.43 -9.15
C ASP A 196 -10.99 1.54 -8.30
N TYR A 197 -11.73 1.19 -7.25
CA TYR A 197 -12.35 2.16 -6.36
C TYR A 197 -11.32 2.76 -5.39
N VAL A 198 -11.35 4.08 -5.25
CA VAL A 198 -10.44 4.83 -4.36
C VAL A 198 -11.26 5.76 -3.47
N LYS A 199 -11.03 5.69 -2.16
CA LYS A 199 -11.66 6.57 -1.18
C LYS A 199 -10.64 7.16 -0.22
N CYS A 200 -10.46 8.48 -0.32
CA CYS A 200 -9.66 9.23 0.63
C CYS A 200 -10.54 9.75 1.79
N VAL A 201 -10.08 9.61 3.03
CA VAL A 201 -10.73 10.16 4.23
C VAL A 201 -9.72 10.84 5.15
N LYS A 202 -10.17 11.87 5.87
CA LYS A 202 -9.37 12.55 6.90
C LYS A 202 -9.38 11.79 8.22
N ARG A 203 -8.26 11.79 8.93
CA ARG A 203 -8.13 11.24 10.28
C ARG A 203 -7.23 12.15 11.11
N LYS A 204 -7.48 12.18 12.43
CA LYS A 204 -6.56 12.81 13.38
C LYS A 204 -5.25 12.01 13.44
N SER A 205 -4.15 12.74 13.46
CA SER A 205 -2.77 12.25 13.46
C SER A 205 -1.97 12.86 14.63
N LEU A 206 -0.68 12.57 14.70
CA LEU A 206 0.25 13.19 15.64
C LEU A 206 0.26 14.73 15.49
N PRO A 207 0.29 15.50 16.59
CA PRO A 207 0.32 16.95 16.50
C PRO A 207 1.67 17.42 15.96
N ASP A 208 1.69 18.64 15.42
CA ASP A 208 2.94 19.26 15.00
C ASP A 208 3.87 19.49 16.20
N VAL A 209 5.17 19.37 15.94
CA VAL A 209 6.24 19.61 16.92
C VAL A 209 6.87 20.96 16.60
N SER A 210 6.81 21.90 17.54
CA SER A 210 7.48 23.20 17.43
C SER A 210 8.95 23.11 17.80
N GLU A 211 9.77 24.04 17.31
CA GLU A 211 11.19 24.12 17.67
C GLU A 211 11.39 24.30 19.18
N GLU A 212 10.55 25.09 19.85
CA GLU A 212 10.56 25.24 21.31
C GLU A 212 10.29 23.91 22.03
N LYS A 213 9.38 23.08 21.50
CA LYS A 213 9.13 21.73 22.03
C LYS A 213 10.32 20.81 21.80
N LEU A 214 11.06 20.94 20.70
CA LEU A 214 12.29 20.16 20.48
C LEU A 214 13.40 20.51 21.48
N LEU A 215 13.48 21.76 21.91
CA LEU A 215 14.45 22.21 22.92
C LEU A 215 14.10 21.77 24.34
N THR A 216 12.84 21.46 24.61
CA THR A 216 12.33 21.16 25.97
C THR A 216 11.91 19.71 26.17
N LEU A 217 11.61 18.97 25.10
CA LEU A 217 11.22 17.56 25.16
C LEU A 217 12.46 16.67 25.10
N GLU A 218 12.78 16.04 26.23
CA GLU A 218 13.81 15.01 26.30
C GLU A 218 13.25 13.61 26.03
N GLY A 219 13.97 12.81 25.22
CA GLY A 219 13.70 11.39 25.04
C GLY A 219 12.73 11.07 23.90
N SER A 220 11.70 10.28 24.19
CA SER A 220 10.81 9.69 23.17
C SER A 220 9.38 9.51 23.68
N LEU A 221 8.39 9.73 22.81
CA LEU A 221 6.98 9.45 23.05
C LEU A 221 6.58 8.13 22.36
N SER A 222 6.18 7.11 23.13
CA SER A 222 5.67 5.85 22.57
C SER A 222 4.21 5.99 22.13
N PHE A 223 3.85 5.41 20.99
CA PHE A 223 2.46 5.35 20.51
C PHE A 223 2.23 4.10 19.64
N SER A 224 0.97 3.71 19.42
CA SER A 224 0.63 2.47 18.69
C SER A 224 0.26 2.69 17.22
N GLN A 225 -0.25 3.86 16.86
CA GLN A 225 -0.59 4.22 15.48
C GLN A 225 -0.39 5.73 15.27
N VAL A 226 0.16 6.12 14.10
CA VAL A 226 0.22 7.54 13.71
C VAL A 226 -1.21 8.06 13.50
N SER A 227 -2.06 7.25 12.84
CA SER A 227 -3.50 7.49 12.72
C SER A 227 -4.27 6.89 13.90
N ASN A 228 -5.15 7.66 14.55
CA ASN A 228 -5.93 7.22 15.73
C ASN A 228 -5.13 7.05 17.04
N LEU A 229 -4.46 8.11 17.51
CA LEU A 229 -4.09 8.19 18.93
C LEU A 229 -5.37 8.03 19.78
N THR A 230 -5.47 6.92 20.51
CA THR A 230 -6.64 6.64 21.34
C THR A 230 -6.72 7.63 22.49
N THR A 231 -7.95 7.90 22.94
CA THR A 231 -8.31 8.87 23.98
C THR A 231 -7.55 8.74 25.32
N ARG A 232 -6.83 7.62 25.54
CA ARG A 232 -6.21 7.27 26.81
C ARG A 232 -4.77 7.77 27.00
N GLU A 233 -4.08 8.22 25.96
CA GLU A 233 -2.66 8.65 26.03
C GLU A 233 -2.52 10.20 26.04
N ARG A 234 -3.47 10.91 26.65
CA ARG A 234 -3.63 12.35 26.45
C ARG A 234 -3.05 13.20 27.59
N ASN A 235 -1.88 13.77 27.35
CA ASN A 235 -1.43 14.99 28.04
C ASN A 235 -1.89 16.27 27.30
N ASP A 236 -2.29 16.18 26.02
CA ASP A 236 -2.59 17.33 25.14
C ASP A 236 -4.05 17.35 24.66
N ASP A 237 -4.98 17.19 25.59
CA ASP A 237 -6.43 17.08 25.37
C ASP A 237 -7.05 18.36 24.77
N LYS A 238 -6.34 19.51 24.86
CA LYS A 238 -6.77 20.81 24.33
C LYS A 238 -6.57 20.92 22.81
N TYR A 239 -5.44 20.46 22.27
CA TYR A 239 -5.12 20.54 20.84
C TYR A 239 -6.15 19.79 19.99
N TYR A 240 -6.51 18.57 20.40
CA TYR A 240 -7.46 17.75 19.64
C TYR A 240 -8.93 18.15 19.82
N LYS A 241 -9.26 18.93 20.86
CA LYS A 241 -10.59 19.54 21.02
C LYS A 241 -10.80 20.69 20.05
N THR A 242 -9.74 21.43 19.71
CA THR A 242 -9.77 22.53 18.74
C THR A 242 -9.54 22.10 17.30
N LEU A 243 -8.90 20.95 17.08
CA LEU A 243 -8.66 20.45 15.72
C LEU A 243 -9.96 19.98 15.06
N ASN A 244 -10.47 20.79 14.15
CA ASN A 244 -11.57 20.45 13.25
C ASN A 244 -11.02 19.89 11.93
N LEU A 245 -11.41 18.66 11.60
CA LEU A 245 -10.96 18.03 10.35
C LEU A 245 -11.52 18.75 9.12
N GLU A 246 -12.66 19.45 9.24
CA GLU A 246 -13.29 20.12 8.09
C GLU A 246 -12.50 21.32 7.57
N ASP A 247 -11.67 21.94 8.40
CA ASP A 247 -10.83 23.07 8.00
C ASP A 247 -9.65 22.63 7.14
N THR A 248 -9.33 21.32 7.16
CA THR A 248 -8.29 20.75 6.30
C THR A 248 -8.87 20.37 4.94
N GLU A 249 -8.34 21.01 3.90
CA GLU A 249 -8.67 20.70 2.50
C GLU A 249 -8.38 19.22 2.18
N MET A 250 -9.08 18.61 1.23
CA MET A 250 -8.72 17.28 0.74
C MET A 250 -7.62 17.36 -0.32
N PRO A 251 -6.73 16.37 -0.43
CA PRO A 251 -5.89 16.25 -1.62
C PRO A 251 -6.76 16.14 -2.89
N PRO A 252 -6.30 16.65 -4.06
CA PRO A 252 -7.05 16.53 -5.31
C PRO A 252 -7.39 15.08 -5.62
N GLN A 253 -8.65 14.82 -5.98
CA GLN A 253 -9.15 13.45 -6.16
C GLN A 253 -8.44 12.72 -7.31
N SER A 254 -8.20 13.41 -8.44
CA SER A 254 -7.47 12.85 -9.58
C SER A 254 -6.06 12.42 -9.19
N PHE A 255 -5.34 13.30 -8.49
CA PHE A 255 -3.98 13.04 -8.00
C PHE A 255 -3.91 11.80 -7.10
N ILE A 256 -4.82 11.69 -6.13
CA ILE A 256 -4.88 10.51 -5.25
C ILE A 256 -5.27 9.24 -6.01
N ALA A 257 -6.19 9.35 -6.97
CA ALA A 257 -6.58 8.22 -7.80
C ALA A 257 -5.41 7.73 -8.68
N ASP A 258 -4.58 8.63 -9.18
CA ASP A 258 -3.40 8.29 -9.99
C ASP A 258 -2.32 7.60 -9.15
N ILE A 259 -2.07 8.10 -7.93
CA ILE A 259 -1.19 7.41 -6.96
C ILE A 259 -1.73 6.03 -6.62
N ALA A 260 -3.01 5.91 -6.28
CA ALA A 260 -3.63 4.64 -5.94
C ALA A 260 -3.55 3.64 -7.10
N ARG A 261 -3.81 4.08 -8.34
CA ARG A 261 -3.71 3.25 -9.54
C ARG A 261 -2.28 2.78 -9.79
N SER A 262 -1.29 3.67 -9.60
CA SER A 262 0.13 3.36 -9.81
C SER A 262 0.64 2.38 -8.75
N LEU A 263 0.31 2.61 -7.47
CA LEU A 263 0.59 1.68 -6.37
C LEU A 263 -0.05 0.32 -6.59
N ARG A 264 -1.31 0.29 -7.05
CA ARG A 264 -1.99 -0.97 -7.37
C ARG A 264 -1.26 -1.78 -8.43
N ARG A 265 -0.80 -1.13 -9.50
CA ARG A 265 -0.03 -1.77 -10.57
C ARG A 265 1.30 -2.29 -10.08
N ALA A 266 2.03 -1.49 -9.30
CA ALA A 266 3.35 -1.85 -8.78
C ALA A 266 3.28 -2.98 -7.73
N THR A 267 2.33 -2.89 -6.79
CA THR A 267 2.16 -3.89 -5.73
C THR A 267 1.42 -5.15 -6.20
N LYS A 268 0.57 -5.04 -7.23
CA LYS A 268 -0.38 -6.06 -7.69
C LYS A 268 -1.45 -6.44 -6.65
N LEU A 269 -1.72 -5.56 -5.68
CA LEU A 269 -2.74 -5.77 -4.67
C LEU A 269 -4.06 -5.14 -5.09
N HIS A 270 -5.19 -5.79 -4.83
CA HIS A 270 -6.51 -5.18 -4.98
C HIS A 270 -6.98 -4.50 -3.71
N LEU A 271 -6.63 -5.04 -2.53
CA LEU A 271 -7.14 -4.61 -1.24
C LEU A 271 -6.02 -4.04 -0.37
N PHE A 272 -5.85 -2.72 -0.40
CA PHE A 272 -4.92 -2.03 0.48
C PHE A 272 -5.42 -0.64 0.85
N ASN A 273 -4.76 -0.01 1.82
CA ASN A 273 -4.77 1.45 1.91
C ASN A 273 -3.35 1.95 2.01
N PHE A 274 -3.17 3.23 1.74
CA PHE A 274 -1.95 3.95 2.10
C PHE A 274 -2.31 5.21 2.90
N ASP A 275 -1.37 5.61 3.74
CA ASP A 275 -1.51 6.74 4.64
C ASP A 275 -0.64 7.89 4.12
N VAL A 276 -1.27 9.05 3.90
CA VAL A 276 -0.66 10.22 3.29
C VAL A 276 -0.73 11.39 4.27
N ILE A 277 0.36 12.13 4.41
CA ILE A 277 0.40 13.42 5.12
C ILE A 277 0.68 14.54 4.11
N ARG A 278 0.31 15.77 4.46
CA ARG A 278 0.66 16.97 3.69
C ARG A 278 1.71 17.75 4.46
N ASP A 279 2.83 18.06 3.82
CA ASP A 279 3.90 18.86 4.45
C ASP A 279 3.41 20.30 4.68
N THR A 280 3.40 20.78 5.93
CA THR A 280 2.95 22.15 6.23
C THR A 280 3.90 23.22 5.70
N ARG A 281 5.15 22.86 5.37
CA ARG A 281 6.14 23.79 4.82
C ARG A 281 5.94 24.03 3.33
N ILE A 282 5.37 23.04 2.62
CA ILE A 282 5.16 23.04 1.17
C ILE A 282 3.74 22.55 0.90
N TRP A 283 2.81 23.48 0.68
CA TRP A 283 1.37 23.22 0.64
C TRP A 283 0.96 22.03 -0.26
N ASN A 284 1.54 21.93 -1.46
CA ASN A 284 1.18 20.88 -2.44
C ASN A 284 2.14 19.67 -2.42
N ARG A 285 2.82 19.42 -1.29
CA ARG A 285 3.69 18.24 -1.12
C ARG A 285 3.02 17.22 -0.22
N TYR A 286 2.77 16.04 -0.79
CA TYR A 286 2.15 14.91 -0.12
C TYR A 286 3.19 13.81 0.14
N LEU A 287 3.18 13.20 1.32
CA LEU A 287 4.14 12.16 1.68
C LEU A 287 3.40 10.90 2.11
N ILE A 288 3.73 9.79 1.46
CA ILE A 288 3.22 8.46 1.82
C ILE A 288 4.08 7.92 2.95
N ILE A 289 3.46 7.54 4.06
CA ILE A 289 4.18 7.14 5.28
C ILE A 289 3.96 5.68 5.68
N ASP A 290 2.95 5.03 5.10
CA ASP A 290 2.58 3.64 5.40
C ASP A 290 1.68 3.06 4.29
N ILE A 291 1.82 1.77 3.99
CA ILE A 291 0.93 1.01 3.08
C ILE A 291 0.50 -0.27 3.80
N ASN A 292 -0.80 -0.51 3.90
CA ASN A 292 -1.34 -1.63 4.65
C ASN A 292 -2.15 -2.56 3.76
N TYR A 293 -1.81 -3.85 3.77
CA TYR A 293 -2.63 -4.88 3.15
C TYR A 293 -3.94 -5.08 3.90
N PHE A 294 -5.04 -5.15 3.13
CA PHE A 294 -6.40 -5.45 3.57
C PHE A 294 -6.73 -4.81 4.93
N PRO A 295 -6.82 -3.48 4.99
CA PRO A 295 -7.00 -2.74 6.23
C PRO A 295 -8.40 -2.93 6.83
N GLY A 296 -8.69 -2.17 7.88
CA GLY A 296 -10.02 -2.15 8.49
C GLY A 296 -11.03 -1.39 7.62
N TYR A 297 -11.49 -1.98 6.51
CA TYR A 297 -12.48 -1.38 5.61
C TYR A 297 -13.81 -1.04 6.27
N ALA A 298 -14.16 -1.66 7.39
CA ALA A 298 -15.33 -1.27 8.19
C ALA A 298 -15.32 0.21 8.63
N LYS A 299 -14.15 0.86 8.56
CA LYS A 299 -13.95 2.29 8.82
C LYS A 299 -14.04 3.18 7.57
N MET A 300 -14.20 2.58 6.38
CA MET A 300 -14.39 3.25 5.10
C MET A 300 -15.90 3.44 4.88
N PRO A 301 -16.35 4.65 4.49
CA PRO A 301 -17.76 4.86 4.14
C PRO A 301 -18.21 3.93 3.02
N SER A 302 -19.40 3.35 3.17
CA SER A 302 -20.04 2.48 2.16
C SER A 302 -19.20 1.26 1.75
N TYR A 303 -18.37 0.74 2.66
CA TYR A 303 -17.48 -0.37 2.31
C TYR A 303 -18.24 -1.62 1.87
N GLU A 304 -19.44 -1.89 2.42
CA GLU A 304 -20.21 -3.07 2.03
C GLU A 304 -20.58 -3.04 0.54
N THR A 305 -21.10 -1.90 0.07
CA THR A 305 -21.46 -1.72 -1.35
C THR A 305 -20.23 -1.83 -2.23
N VAL A 306 -19.15 -1.14 -1.87
CA VAL A 306 -17.90 -1.13 -2.64
C VAL A 306 -17.30 -2.53 -2.75
N LEU A 307 -17.29 -3.30 -1.66
CA LEU A 307 -16.75 -4.67 -1.68
C LEU A 307 -17.65 -5.61 -2.47
N THR A 308 -18.96 -5.49 -2.36
CA THR A 308 -19.90 -6.27 -3.16
C THR A 308 -19.77 -5.96 -4.66
N ASP A 309 -19.64 -4.68 -5.04
CA ASP A 309 -19.35 -4.26 -6.42
C ASP A 309 -18.02 -4.87 -6.90
N PHE A 310 -16.98 -4.77 -6.08
CA PHE A 310 -15.67 -5.32 -6.40
C PHE A 310 -15.70 -6.83 -6.65
N PHE A 311 -16.31 -7.60 -5.75
CA PHE A 311 -16.43 -9.05 -5.92
C PHE A 311 -17.20 -9.38 -7.20
N TRP A 312 -18.32 -8.69 -7.44
CA TRP A 312 -19.10 -8.87 -8.66
C TRP A 312 -18.25 -8.60 -9.91
N ASP A 313 -17.51 -7.50 -9.94
CA ASP A 313 -16.71 -7.11 -11.09
C ASP A 313 -15.60 -8.12 -11.39
N VAL A 314 -14.84 -8.57 -10.38
CA VAL A 314 -13.74 -9.52 -10.61
C VAL A 314 -14.26 -10.91 -11.00
N LEU A 315 -15.41 -11.32 -10.47
CA LEU A 315 -16.03 -12.61 -10.79
C LEU A 315 -16.64 -12.61 -12.20
N ASN A 316 -17.27 -11.53 -12.65
CA ASN A 316 -17.84 -11.42 -13.99
C ASN A 316 -16.80 -11.12 -15.09
N LYS A 317 -15.76 -10.33 -14.80
CA LYS A 317 -14.64 -10.11 -15.74
C LYS A 317 -13.93 -11.43 -16.09
N LYS A 318 -13.85 -12.34 -15.11
CA LYS A 318 -13.33 -13.70 -15.32
C LYS A 318 -14.20 -14.52 -16.28
N GLU A 319 -15.53 -14.45 -16.15
CA GLU A 319 -16.45 -15.17 -17.05
C GLU A 319 -16.37 -14.68 -18.50
N THR A 320 -16.11 -13.39 -18.71
CA THR A 320 -16.02 -12.78 -20.05
C THR A 320 -14.66 -12.96 -20.72
N GLY A 321 -13.66 -13.55 -20.05
CA GLY A 321 -12.35 -13.87 -20.62
C GLY A 321 -11.50 -12.65 -21.02
N LEU A 322 -11.78 -11.48 -20.45
CA LEU A 322 -11.18 -10.21 -20.86
C LEU A 322 -9.81 -9.92 -20.21
N ASP A 323 -9.01 -10.94 -19.91
CA ASP A 323 -7.66 -10.80 -19.34
C ASP A 323 -6.54 -10.69 -20.39
N ASN A 324 -6.88 -10.58 -21.68
CA ASN A 324 -5.92 -10.33 -22.76
C ASN A 324 -6.19 -8.99 -23.48
N VAL A 325 -5.82 -7.87 -22.85
CA VAL A 325 -5.48 -6.64 -23.59
C VAL A 325 -4.14 -6.10 -23.12
N GLN A 326 -3.14 -6.50 -23.91
CA GLN A 326 -1.82 -5.91 -24.17
C GLN A 326 -1.36 -4.71 -23.32
N VAL A 327 -0.16 -4.91 -22.77
CA VAL A 327 0.92 -3.93 -22.67
C VAL A 327 0.88 -2.97 -23.86
N ILE A 328 0.49 -1.72 -23.63
CA ILE A 328 0.76 -0.64 -24.59
C ILE A 328 2.26 -0.33 -24.44
N SER A 329 3.06 -0.91 -25.32
CA SER A 329 4.37 -0.35 -25.65
C SER A 329 4.12 0.97 -26.37
N CYS A 330 4.52 2.08 -25.75
CA CYS A 330 4.50 3.38 -26.41
C CYS A 330 5.69 3.46 -27.36
N GLU A 331 5.57 2.89 -28.56
CA GLU A 331 6.46 3.18 -29.67
C GLU A 331 5.96 4.43 -30.40
N LYS A 332 6.81 5.46 -30.33
CA LYS A 332 6.92 6.67 -31.16
C LYS A 332 5.97 6.75 -32.37
N GLU A 333 4.97 7.63 -32.29
CA GLU A 333 4.43 8.26 -33.49
C GLU A 333 5.31 9.43 -33.91
N ALA A 334 6.10 9.19 -34.95
CA ALA A 334 6.79 10.21 -35.72
C ALA A 334 5.75 11.10 -36.42
N ARG A 335 5.80 12.41 -36.14
CA ARG A 335 5.10 13.44 -36.91
C ARG A 335 5.61 13.45 -38.35
N LYS A 336 4.77 13.00 -39.28
CA LYS A 336 4.91 13.24 -40.73
C LYS A 336 4.52 14.70 -41.00
N LEU A 337 5.50 15.56 -41.22
CA LEU A 337 5.32 16.83 -41.92
C LEU A 337 5.83 16.63 -43.36
N VAL A 338 4.91 16.77 -44.31
CA VAL A 338 5.23 16.87 -45.74
C VAL A 338 5.70 18.29 -46.02
N GLY A 339 6.89 18.41 -46.61
CA GLY A 339 7.49 19.69 -46.99
C GLY A 339 8.69 19.47 -47.91
N ASN A 340 8.38 19.43 -49.20
CA ASN A 340 9.23 19.34 -50.39
C ASN A 340 10.58 20.10 -50.30
N ASN A 341 11.69 19.45 -50.66
CA ASN A 341 12.68 19.95 -51.64
C ASN A 341 13.94 19.07 -51.72
N GLY A 342 14.26 18.63 -52.95
CA GLY A 342 15.60 18.83 -53.52
C GLY A 342 16.70 17.77 -53.29
N CYS A 343 16.87 16.94 -54.32
CA CYS A 343 18.15 16.58 -54.95
C CYS A 343 19.15 15.63 -54.26
N GLU A 344 19.35 14.51 -54.97
CA GLU A 344 20.63 13.93 -55.41
C GLU A 344 21.46 13.00 -54.50
N VAL A 345 21.40 11.72 -54.89
CA VAL A 345 22.48 10.73 -55.14
C VAL A 345 23.50 10.40 -54.03
N ASN A 346 23.48 9.14 -53.57
CA ASN A 346 24.56 8.13 -53.72
C ASN A 346 24.38 6.98 -52.70
N ASP A 347 24.09 5.77 -53.22
CA ASP A 347 24.60 4.50 -52.65
C ASP A 347 26.13 4.40 -52.92
N PRO A 348 26.93 3.45 -52.37
CA PRO A 348 26.56 2.18 -51.72
C PRO A 348 27.42 1.81 -50.46
N VAL A 349 27.24 0.57 -49.99
CA VAL A 349 28.27 -0.41 -49.55
C VAL A 349 28.06 -0.98 -48.14
N LEU A 350 27.50 -2.20 -48.10
CA LEU A 350 27.79 -3.27 -47.14
C LEU A 350 29.26 -3.69 -47.23
N PRO A 351 29.91 -4.14 -46.13
CA PRO A 351 30.00 -5.61 -46.00
C PRO A 351 30.16 -6.20 -44.59
N LEU A 352 29.76 -7.48 -44.56
CA LEU A 352 30.44 -8.64 -43.93
C LEU A 352 30.43 -8.78 -42.40
N SER A 353 29.48 -9.61 -41.97
CA SER A 353 29.65 -10.79 -41.11
C SER A 353 31.08 -11.19 -40.73
N ARG A 354 31.29 -11.44 -39.43
CA ARG A 354 32.21 -12.48 -38.95
C ARG A 354 31.65 -13.18 -37.71
N GLU A 355 31.81 -14.49 -37.76
CA GLU A 355 31.36 -15.55 -36.86
C GLU A 355 32.10 -15.57 -35.51
N GLU A 356 31.37 -16.13 -34.53
CA GLU A 356 31.77 -17.12 -33.53
C GLU A 356 33.18 -17.09 -32.93
N THR A 357 33.24 -17.07 -31.58
CA THR A 357 33.78 -18.20 -30.82
C THR A 357 33.28 -18.17 -29.38
N GLU A 358 32.72 -19.30 -28.96
CA GLU A 358 32.49 -19.72 -27.58
C GLU A 358 33.82 -19.87 -26.82
N ASN A 359 33.86 -19.54 -25.53
CA ASN A 359 34.04 -20.56 -24.49
C ASN A 359 33.90 -20.00 -23.05
N PRO A 360 33.48 -20.84 -22.09
CA PRO A 360 33.12 -20.45 -20.73
C PRO A 360 34.30 -20.58 -19.76
N ILE A 361 34.24 -19.85 -18.65
CA ILE A 361 35.09 -20.10 -17.47
C ILE A 361 34.20 -20.20 -16.24
N GLN A 362 34.20 -21.39 -15.65
CA GLN A 362 33.83 -21.68 -14.27
C GLN A 362 34.88 -21.11 -13.32
N VAL A 363 34.46 -20.46 -12.23
CA VAL A 363 34.76 -20.82 -10.82
C VAL A 363 33.60 -20.32 -9.97
#